data_AF-A0A924D1N7-F1
#
_entry.id   AF-A0A924D1N7-F1
#
_cell.length_a   1.000
_cell.length_b   1.000
_cell.length_c   1.000
_cell.angle_alpha   90.00
_cell.angle_beta   90.00
_cell.angle_gamma   90.00
#
_symmetry.space_group_name_H-M   'P 1'
#
loop_
_entity.id
_entity.type
_entity.pdbx_description
1 polymer ?
#
loop_
_entity_poly.entity_id
_entity_poly.type
_entity_poly.pdbx_seq_one_letter_code
_entity_poly.pdbx_strand_id
1 'polypeptide(L)'
;MKKHLNIVFKILFLLSSANCCSQVGINTVTPLSTLDINGNLSVKVVSLSGNGSGNSGTAVLISDGIYISLIPAVSDDKFQLPNPSTVSGRMYIIRNIQNSITAQLTTPSGLLFPKNSTVGTSQIYMYEGNLRTVTVFSDGSNWTYIN
;
A
#
# COMPACT_ATOMS: atom_id res chain seq x y z
N MET A 1 -9.56 -6.35 -61.41
CA MET A 1 -9.25 -5.20 -60.53
C MET A 1 -10.11 -5.10 -59.27
N LYS A 2 -11.44 -5.00 -59.35
CA LYS A 2 -12.33 -4.78 -58.16
C LYS A 2 -12.21 -5.83 -57.03
N LYS A 3 -12.01 -7.12 -57.34
CA LYS A 3 -11.85 -8.19 -56.34
C LYS A 3 -10.55 -8.09 -55.52
N HIS A 4 -9.43 -7.71 -56.15
CA HIS A 4 -8.16 -7.53 -55.45
C HIS A 4 -8.16 -6.29 -54.55
N LEU A 5 -8.82 -5.21 -54.98
CA LEU A 5 -8.98 -3.99 -54.16
C LEU A 5 -9.74 -4.26 -52.86
N ASN A 6 -10.79 -5.08 -52.91
CA ASN A 6 -11.54 -5.50 -51.71
C ASN A 6 -10.73 -6.39 -50.75
N ILE A 7 -9.80 -7.20 -51.26
CA ILE A 7 -8.92 -8.03 -50.42
C ILE A 7 -7.88 -7.17 -49.71
N VAL A 8 -7.29 -6.21 -50.42
CA VAL A 8 -6.34 -5.26 -49.83
C VAL A 8 -6.99 -4.44 -48.72
N PHE A 9 -8.22 -3.97 -48.92
CA PHE A 9 -8.94 -3.19 -47.90
C PHE A 9 -9.24 -4.00 -46.64
N LYS A 10 -9.54 -5.30 -46.78
CA LYS A 10 -9.75 -6.22 -45.64
C LYS A 10 -8.46 -6.51 -44.86
N ILE A 11 -7.34 -6.69 -45.56
CA ILE A 11 -6.04 -6.91 -44.95
C ILE A 11 -5.60 -5.66 -44.17
N LEU A 12 -5.82 -4.47 -44.74
CA LEU A 12 -5.49 -3.21 -44.08
C LEU A 12 -6.32 -2.97 -42.80
N PHE A 13 -7.60 -3.38 -42.81
CA PHE A 13 -8.47 -3.32 -41.63
C PHE A 13 -8.10 -4.33 -40.54
N LEU A 14 -7.56 -5.50 -40.88
CA LEU A 14 -7.06 -6.48 -39.88
C LEU A 14 -5.75 -6.03 -39.23
N LEU A 15 -4.88 -5.34 -39.98
CA LEU A 15 -3.58 -4.86 -39.48
C LEU A 15 -3.73 -3.67 -38.51
N SER A 16 -4.81 -2.89 -38.59
CA SER A 16 -5.06 -1.76 -37.69
C SER A 16 -5.56 -2.17 -36.29
N SER A 17 -6.11 -3.37 -36.12
CA SER A 17 -6.56 -3.89 -34.81
C SER A 17 -5.45 -4.49 -33.93
N ALA A 18 -4.22 -4.60 -34.42
CA ALA A 18 -3.14 -5.33 -33.73
C ALA A 18 -2.39 -4.52 -32.64
N ASN A 19 -2.70 -3.24 -32.42
CA ASN A 19 -1.89 -2.35 -31.57
C ASN A 19 -2.64 -1.68 -30.39
N CYS A 20 -3.81 -2.18 -29.98
CA CYS A 20 -4.51 -1.60 -28.82
C CYS A 20 -4.01 -2.19 -27.48
N CYS A 21 -2.90 -1.67 -26.96
CA CYS A 21 -2.46 -1.95 -25.58
C CYS A 21 -2.89 -0.84 -24.63
N SER A 22 -4.16 -0.83 -24.18
CA SER A 22 -4.61 -0.02 -23.03
C SER A 22 -4.42 -0.83 -21.75
N GLN A 23 -3.18 -1.13 -21.34
CA GLN A 23 -2.92 -1.76 -20.05
C GLN A 23 -2.36 -0.74 -19.05
N VAL A 24 -2.82 -0.81 -17.80
CA VAL A 24 -2.31 -0.01 -16.66
C VAL A 24 -0.98 -0.52 -16.10
N GLY A 25 -0.21 -1.26 -16.91
CA GLY A 25 1.14 -1.68 -16.56
C GLY A 25 1.25 -2.73 -15.45
N ILE A 26 0.22 -3.57 -15.21
CA ILE A 26 0.34 -4.66 -14.22
C ILE A 26 1.42 -5.64 -14.68
N ASN A 27 2.55 -5.60 -13.97
CA ASN A 27 3.73 -6.46 -14.10
C ASN A 27 4.58 -6.35 -15.38
N THR A 28 4.57 -5.27 -16.21
CA THR A 28 5.46 -5.31 -17.41
C THR A 28 5.70 -4.07 -18.32
N VAL A 29 6.63 -4.31 -19.28
CA VAL A 29 7.43 -3.52 -20.27
C VAL A 29 6.67 -2.62 -21.24
N THR A 30 5.41 -2.39 -20.98
CA THR A 30 4.62 -1.32 -21.54
C THR A 30 3.91 -0.62 -20.38
N PRO A 31 4.11 0.70 -20.31
CA PRO A 31 4.47 1.60 -19.20
C PRO A 31 3.74 1.46 -17.84
N LEU A 32 4.33 1.90 -16.70
CA LEU A 32 5.13 3.12 -16.32
C LEU A 32 4.31 4.40 -16.06
N SER A 33 3.01 4.19 -15.77
CA SER A 33 1.91 5.11 -15.42
C SER A 33 1.07 5.50 -16.65
N THR A 34 -0.26 5.33 -16.70
CA THR A 34 -1.25 5.91 -15.80
C THR A 34 -2.39 4.96 -15.41
N LEU A 35 -2.87 5.10 -14.16
CA LEU A 35 -4.16 4.60 -13.69
C LEU A 35 -5.14 5.78 -13.69
N ASP A 36 -6.11 5.77 -14.59
CA ASP A 36 -7.19 6.77 -14.65
C ASP A 36 -8.52 6.12 -14.25
N ILE A 37 -9.22 6.74 -13.28
CA ILE A 37 -10.52 6.30 -12.80
C ILE A 37 -11.46 7.50 -12.95
N ASN A 38 -12.38 7.42 -13.92
CA ASN A 38 -13.43 8.41 -14.11
C ASN A 38 -14.61 8.14 -13.13
N GLY A 39 -14.30 8.15 -11.83
CA GLY A 39 -15.17 7.77 -10.72
C GLY A 39 -14.42 7.76 -9.39
N ASN A 40 -15.02 7.17 -8.35
CA ASN A 40 -14.39 7.06 -7.03
C ASN A 40 -13.54 5.78 -6.91
N LEU A 41 -12.35 5.90 -6.32
CA LEU A 41 -11.55 4.75 -5.88
C LEU A 41 -11.97 4.34 -4.46
N SER A 42 -12.67 3.21 -4.35
CA SER A 42 -12.94 2.56 -3.06
C SER A 42 -11.88 1.49 -2.79
N VAL A 43 -11.26 1.54 -1.62
CA VAL A 43 -10.29 0.52 -1.17
C VAL A 43 -10.88 -0.31 -0.03
N LYS A 44 -10.41 -1.56 0.11
CA LYS A 44 -10.76 -2.39 1.26
C LYS A 44 -10.28 -1.72 2.55
N VAL A 45 -11.21 -1.57 3.50
CA VAL A 45 -10.93 -1.19 4.88
C VAL A 45 -10.73 -2.47 5.69
N VAL A 46 -9.57 -2.60 6.32
CA VAL A 46 -9.25 -3.72 7.20
C VAL A 46 -9.25 -3.21 8.64
N SER A 47 -9.95 -3.89 9.53
CA SER A 47 -9.91 -3.61 10.97
C SER A 47 -9.10 -4.69 11.66
N LEU A 48 -8.10 -4.28 12.44
CA LEU A 48 -7.24 -5.19 13.20
C LEU A 48 -7.37 -4.90 14.69
N SER A 49 -7.83 -5.90 15.44
CA SER A 49 -7.87 -5.84 16.90
C SER A 49 -6.52 -6.24 17.48
N GLY A 50 -6.08 -5.49 18.48
CA GLY A 50 -4.94 -5.87 19.31
C GLY A 50 -5.25 -7.16 20.09
N ASN A 51 -4.20 -7.89 20.44
CA ASN A 51 -4.33 -9.17 21.15
C ASN A 51 -4.22 -9.04 22.67
N GLY A 52 -4.21 -7.81 23.22
CA GLY A 52 -4.19 -7.56 24.65
C GLY A 52 -2.85 -7.83 25.32
N SER A 53 -1.77 -7.96 24.54
CA SER A 53 -0.45 -8.36 25.04
C SER A 53 0.51 -7.19 25.23
N GLY A 54 0.12 -5.99 24.80
CA GLY A 54 0.87 -4.75 24.94
C GLY A 54 2.26 -4.83 24.32
N ASN A 55 3.19 -4.03 24.87
CA ASN A 55 4.55 -3.92 24.34
C ASN A 55 5.35 -5.25 24.41
N SER A 56 5.02 -6.16 25.32
CA SER A 56 5.82 -7.37 25.55
C SER A 56 5.37 -8.60 24.74
N GLY A 57 4.18 -8.59 24.14
CA GLY A 57 3.64 -9.79 23.49
C GLY A 57 3.88 -9.90 21.99
N THR A 58 3.09 -10.73 21.31
CA THR A 58 3.24 -10.99 19.87
C THR A 58 2.58 -9.88 19.06
N ALA A 59 3.14 -9.52 17.92
CA ALA A 59 2.52 -8.53 17.04
C ALA A 59 1.37 -9.13 16.21
N VAL A 60 0.33 -8.32 15.98
CA VAL A 60 -0.72 -8.58 15.01
C VAL A 60 -0.22 -8.14 13.63
N LEU A 61 -0.15 -9.07 12.67
CA LEU A 61 0.45 -8.79 11.37
C LEU A 61 -0.51 -8.01 10.47
N ILE A 62 0.02 -6.99 9.80
CA ILE A 62 -0.64 -6.27 8.71
C ILE A 62 -0.25 -6.96 7.40
N SER A 63 -1.19 -7.66 6.76
CA SER A 63 -0.91 -8.44 5.54
C SER A 63 -1.88 -8.20 4.38
N ASP A 64 -2.92 -7.40 4.59
CA ASP A 64 -4.01 -7.20 3.64
C ASP A 64 -4.55 -5.76 3.67
N GLY A 65 -5.13 -5.31 2.57
CA GLY A 65 -5.70 -3.98 2.39
C GLY A 65 -4.67 -2.86 2.24
N ILE A 66 -5.18 -1.64 2.08
CA ILE A 66 -4.37 -0.41 2.08
C ILE A 66 -4.79 0.47 3.26
N TYR A 67 -6.09 0.59 3.53
CA TYR A 67 -6.59 1.33 4.68
C TYR A 67 -6.79 0.40 5.88
N ILE A 68 -6.02 0.62 6.94
CA ILE A 68 -5.97 -0.22 8.13
C ILE A 68 -6.44 0.57 9.36
N SER A 69 -7.53 0.12 9.97
CA SER A 69 -8.04 0.62 11.25
C SER A 69 -7.50 -0.24 12.38
N LEU A 70 -6.65 0.33 13.23
CA LEU A 70 -6.12 -0.35 14.42
C LEU A 70 -7.04 -0.14 15.61
N ILE A 71 -7.32 -1.22 16.32
CA ILE A 71 -8.14 -1.26 17.53
C ILE A 71 -7.32 -1.92 18.64
N PRO A 72 -6.33 -1.24 19.22
CA PRO A 72 -5.57 -1.79 20.35
C PRO A 72 -6.52 -2.11 21.51
N ALA A 73 -6.32 -3.25 22.17
CA ALA A 73 -7.11 -3.70 23.32
C ALA A 73 -6.49 -3.22 24.65
N VAL A 74 -5.16 -3.13 24.70
CA VAL A 74 -4.39 -2.51 25.78
C VAL A 74 -3.33 -1.57 25.21
N SER A 75 -2.76 -0.72 26.05
CA SER A 75 -1.70 0.21 25.63
C SER A 75 -0.51 -0.54 25.04
N ASP A 76 -0.01 0.00 23.94
CA ASP A 76 1.16 -0.49 23.20
C ASP A 76 0.97 -1.87 22.58
N ASP A 77 -0.28 -2.29 22.33
CA ASP A 77 -0.55 -3.45 21.48
C ASP A 77 0.15 -3.28 20.12
N LYS A 78 0.85 -4.34 19.71
CA LYS A 78 1.74 -4.32 18.56
C LYS A 78 1.04 -4.70 17.27
N PHE A 79 1.22 -3.86 16.26
CA PHE A 79 0.83 -4.11 14.88
C PHE A 79 2.07 -4.05 14.01
N GLN A 80 2.27 -5.02 13.14
CA GLN A 80 3.53 -5.18 12.43
C GLN A 80 3.34 -5.11 10.92
N LEU A 81 4.08 -4.19 10.30
CA LEU A 81 4.22 -4.12 8.85
C LEU A 81 4.95 -5.35 8.31
N PRO A 82 4.75 -5.73 7.04
CA PRO A 82 5.58 -6.74 6.40
C PRO A 82 7.06 -6.33 6.35
N ASN A 83 7.95 -7.30 6.07
CA ASN A 83 9.35 -6.99 5.78
C ASN A 83 9.43 -6.06 4.56
N PRO A 84 9.97 -4.82 4.68
CA PRO A 84 10.01 -3.87 3.58
C PRO A 84 10.72 -4.41 2.33
N SER A 85 11.74 -5.27 2.50
CA SER A 85 12.51 -5.83 1.39
C SER A 85 11.73 -6.82 0.52
N THR A 86 10.62 -7.38 1.03
CA THR A 86 9.75 -8.29 0.26
C THR A 86 8.53 -7.58 -0.32
N VAL A 87 8.31 -6.31 0.03
CA VAL A 87 7.15 -5.51 -0.42
C VAL A 87 7.55 -4.10 -0.88
N SER A 88 8.64 -3.98 -1.64
CA SER A 88 9.09 -2.70 -2.19
C SER A 88 7.95 -1.96 -2.92
N GLY A 89 7.79 -0.66 -2.66
CA GLY A 89 6.74 0.19 -3.21
C GLY A 89 5.36 0.04 -2.57
N ARG A 90 5.18 -0.86 -1.60
CA ARG A 90 3.88 -1.05 -0.93
C ARG A 90 3.53 0.16 -0.06
N MET A 91 2.25 0.55 -0.10
CA MET A 91 1.69 1.65 0.67
C MET A 91 0.58 1.17 1.61
N TYR A 92 0.50 1.76 2.80
CA TYR A 92 -0.67 1.68 3.68
C TYR A 92 -1.06 3.05 4.23
N ILE A 93 -2.36 3.23 4.50
CA ILE A 93 -2.89 4.28 5.37
C ILE A 93 -3.34 3.58 6.65
N ILE A 94 -2.69 3.88 7.76
CA ILE A 94 -2.91 3.20 9.04
C ILE A 94 -3.40 4.22 10.04
N ARG A 95 -4.52 3.91 10.69
CA ARG A 95 -5.14 4.79 11.69
C ARG A 95 -5.44 4.03 12.96
N ASN A 96 -4.99 4.54 14.09
CA ASN A 96 -5.53 4.13 15.38
C ASN A 96 -6.90 4.79 15.58
N ILE A 97 -7.95 3.96 15.64
CA ILE A 97 -9.34 4.43 15.81
C ILE A 97 -9.80 4.38 17.27
N GLN A 98 -8.96 3.92 18.20
CA GLN A 98 -9.19 4.08 19.63
C GLN A 98 -8.83 5.50 20.08
N ASN A 99 -9.59 6.05 21.03
CA ASN A 99 -9.41 7.44 21.48
C ASN A 99 -8.36 7.57 22.59
N SER A 100 -8.26 6.58 23.46
CA SER A 100 -7.46 6.63 24.68
C SER A 100 -6.36 5.58 24.78
N ILE A 101 -6.30 4.62 23.84
CA ILE A 101 -5.35 3.50 23.90
C ILE A 101 -4.31 3.66 22.80
N THR A 102 -3.04 3.68 23.18
CA THR A 102 -1.90 3.73 22.26
C THR A 102 -1.75 2.41 21.51
N ALA A 103 -1.56 2.48 20.19
CA ALA A 103 -1.09 1.36 19.39
C ALA A 103 0.40 1.53 19.09
N GLN A 104 1.13 0.43 18.96
CA GLN A 104 2.52 0.44 18.50
C GLN A 104 2.59 -0.14 17.09
N LEU A 105 3.10 0.63 16.13
CA LEU A 105 3.39 0.15 14.78
C LEU A 105 4.87 -0.23 14.70
N THR A 106 5.16 -1.42 14.19
CA THR A 106 6.50 -2.01 14.16
C THR A 106 6.85 -2.56 12.77
N THR A 107 8.14 -2.81 12.54
CA THR A 107 8.64 -3.51 11.35
C THR A 107 9.53 -4.69 11.79
N PRO A 108 9.47 -5.87 11.14
CA PRO A 108 10.35 -7.01 11.46
C PRO A 108 11.82 -6.75 11.12
N SER A 109 12.09 -5.81 10.23
CA SER A 109 13.40 -5.49 9.67
C SER A 109 13.40 -4.09 9.06
N GLY A 110 14.58 -3.52 8.84
CA GLY A 110 14.69 -2.13 8.44
C GLY A 110 14.21 -1.20 9.55
N LEU A 111 13.96 0.06 9.20
CA LEU A 111 13.48 1.08 10.13
C LEU A 111 12.28 1.85 9.55
N LEU A 112 11.56 2.55 10.43
CA LEU A 112 10.54 3.53 10.10
C LEU A 112 11.14 4.94 10.18
N PHE A 113 11.26 5.61 9.03
CA PHE A 113 11.78 6.98 8.92
C PHE A 113 10.62 7.99 8.85
N PRO A 114 10.62 9.04 9.68
CA PRO A 114 9.70 10.16 9.52
C PRO A 114 9.96 10.93 8.23
N LYS A 115 8.93 11.55 7.66
CA LYS A 115 9.01 12.40 6.44
C LYS A 115 10.12 13.46 6.43
N ASN A 116 10.62 13.87 7.60
CA ASN A 116 11.55 14.97 7.80
C ASN A 116 12.84 14.58 8.55
N SER A 117 13.17 13.28 8.63
CA SER A 117 14.31 12.81 9.42
C SER A 117 15.08 11.71 8.71
N THR A 118 16.40 11.72 8.88
CA THR A 118 17.33 10.66 8.46
C THR A 118 17.61 9.65 9.58
N VAL A 119 16.89 9.73 10.69
CA VAL A 119 16.98 8.80 11.81
C VAL A 119 15.67 8.02 11.86
N GLY A 120 15.78 6.70 11.70
CA GLY A 120 14.65 5.78 11.76
C GLY A 120 14.59 5.02 13.07
N THR A 121 13.41 4.47 13.38
CA THR A 121 13.17 3.63 14.56
C THR A 121 12.58 2.29 14.16
N SER A 122 12.70 1.25 14.98
CA SER A 122 12.03 -0.04 14.71
C SER A 122 10.53 0.00 15.02
N GLN A 123 10.07 1.05 15.70
CA GLN A 123 8.69 1.21 16.15
C GLN A 123 8.28 2.67 16.26
N ILE A 124 6.98 2.93 16.13
CA ILE A 124 6.35 4.22 16.42
C ILE A 124 5.07 4.02 17.26
N TYR A 125 4.70 5.04 18.03
CA TYR A 125 3.52 5.03 18.90
C TYR A 125 2.41 5.90 18.29
N MET A 126 1.23 5.29 18.11
CA MET A 126 0.08 5.89 17.45
C MET A 126 -1.01 6.19 18.48
N TYR A 127 -1.23 7.45 18.82
CA TYR A 127 -2.22 7.91 19.80
C TYR A 127 -2.69 9.34 19.48
N GLU A 128 -3.68 9.84 20.21
CA GLU A 128 -4.25 11.17 20.01
C GLU A 128 -3.21 12.30 20.14
N GLY A 129 -3.24 13.28 19.23
CA GLY A 129 -2.29 14.39 19.23
C GLY A 129 -0.88 14.02 18.72
N ASN A 130 -0.64 12.77 18.38
CA ASN A 130 0.59 12.30 17.73
C ASN A 130 0.25 11.53 16.44
N LEU A 131 1.04 10.52 16.06
CA LEU A 131 0.96 9.68 14.87
C LEU A 131 -0.32 8.82 14.80
N ARG A 132 -1.49 9.40 15.09
CA ARG A 132 -2.81 8.76 15.11
C ARG A 132 -3.16 8.16 13.76
N THR A 133 -2.78 8.85 12.69
CA THR A 133 -2.84 8.35 11.31
C THR A 133 -1.48 8.53 10.67
N VAL A 134 -1.01 7.50 9.98
CA VAL A 134 0.19 7.57 9.15
C VAL A 134 -0.06 6.95 7.78
N THR A 135 0.52 7.54 6.75
CA THR A 135 0.72 6.87 5.47
C THR A 135 2.15 6.34 5.44
N VAL A 136 2.34 5.06 5.15
CA VAL A 136 3.66 4.43 5.09
C VAL A 136 3.96 3.91 3.69
N PHE A 137 5.23 3.98 3.30
CA PHE A 137 5.75 3.55 2.00
C PHE A 137 6.99 2.70 2.21
N SER A 138 7.04 1.50 1.61
CA SER A 138 8.27 0.72 1.56
C SER A 138 9.16 1.24 0.44
N ASP A 139 10.41 1.57 0.75
CA ASP A 139 11.46 1.88 -0.25
C ASP A 139 12.22 0.63 -0.73
N GLY A 140 11.82 -0.56 -0.24
CA GLY A 140 12.51 -1.84 -0.51
C GLY A 140 13.60 -2.19 0.51
N SER A 141 13.82 -1.37 1.54
CA SER A 141 14.73 -1.68 2.67
C SER A 141 14.17 -1.19 4.00
N ASN A 142 13.47 -0.08 3.99
CA ASN A 142 12.88 0.61 5.13
C ASN A 142 11.46 1.06 4.80
N TRP A 143 10.78 1.61 5.81
CA TRP A 143 9.51 2.28 5.67
C TRP A 143 9.69 3.78 5.88
N THR A 144 9.17 4.61 4.99
CA THR A 144 8.98 6.05 5.27
C THR A 144 7.55 6.29 5.69
N TYR A 145 7.31 7.14 6.69
CA TYR A 145 5.98 7.49 7.14
C TYR A 145 5.71 9.00 7.12
N ILE A 146 4.46 9.35 6.81
CA ILE A 146 3.92 10.72 6.73
C ILE A 146 2.70 10.80 7.64
N ASN A 147 2.63 11.85 8.48
CA ASN A 147 1.47 12.20 9.31
C ASN A 147 1.06 13.66 9.11
#